data_AF-A0A8T6L7F8-F1
#
_entry.id   AF-A0A8T6L7F8-F1
#
_cell.length_a   1.000
_cell.length_b   1.000
_cell.length_c   1.000
_cell.angle_alpha   90.00
_cell.angle_beta   90.00
_cell.angle_gamma   90.00
#
_symmetry.space_group_name_H-M   'P 1'
#
loop_
_entity.id
_entity.type
_entity.pdbx_description
1 polymer ?
#
loop_
_entity_poly.entity_id
_entity_poly.type
_entity_poly.pdbx_seq_one_letter_code
_entity_poly.pdbx_strand_id
1 'polypeptide(L)' 'MQTGGGAVDDQARIVIVGGGIMGAGLLYHLAEQGCADALLIEKAELTSGSTWHAAGQCPHLVGNYNL' A
#
# COMPACT_ATOMS: atom_id res chain seq x y z
N MET A 1 -22.53 1.90 15.51
CA MET A 1 -21.14 1.40 15.38
C MET A 1 -20.37 2.50 14.65
N GLN A 2 -19.54 3.26 15.37
CA GLN A 2 -18.99 4.52 14.88
C GLN A 2 -17.92 4.27 13.81
N THR A 3 -18.12 4.88 12.64
CA THR A 3 -17.13 5.10 11.58
C THR A 3 -16.10 6.11 12.09
N GLY A 4 -14.97 5.63 12.62
CA GLY A 4 -13.86 6.48 13.04
C GLY A 4 -12.96 6.84 11.85
N GLY A 5 -13.44 7.68 10.94
CA GLY A 5 -12.54 8.40 10.05
C GLY A 5 -11.80 9.42 10.91
N GLY A 6 -10.53 9.16 11.22
CA GLY A 6 -9.66 10.19 11.82
C GLY A 6 -9.67 11.42 10.92
N ALA A 7 -9.56 12.62 11.50
CA ALA A 7 -9.45 13.83 10.70
C ALA A 7 -8.25 13.70 9.75
N VAL A 8 -8.54 13.54 8.46
CA VAL A 8 -7.54 13.55 7.39
C VAL A 8 -7.32 15.01 7.02
N ASP A 9 -6.08 15.43 6.99
CA ASP A 9 -5.71 16.77 6.51
C ASP A 9 -6.10 16.88 5.02
N ASP A 10 -6.63 18.04 4.61
CA ASP A 10 -6.96 18.32 3.22
C ASP A 10 -5.71 18.38 2.34
N GLN A 11 -4.52 18.43 2.95
CA GLN A 11 -3.22 18.38 2.30
C GLN A 11 -2.39 17.22 2.84
N ALA A 12 -1.72 16.51 1.94
CA ALA A 12 -0.69 15.54 2.30
C ALA A 12 0.47 15.66 1.31
N ARG A 13 1.71 15.53 1.79
CA ARG A 13 2.89 15.54 0.91
C ARG A 13 2.90 14.34 -0.04
N ILE A 14 2.43 13.18 0.43
CA ILE A 14 2.38 11.94 -0.36
C ILE A 14 1.01 11.29 -0.18
N VAL A 15 0.33 11.00 -1.29
CA VAL A 15 -0.90 10.22 -1.30
C VAL A 15 -0.68 8.94 -2.09
N ILE A 16 -0.89 7.80 -1.44
CA ILE A 16 -0.76 6.46 -2.00
C ILE A 16 -2.16 5.98 -2.34
N VAL A 17 -2.41 5.71 -3.63
CA VAL A 17 -3.71 5.23 -4.10
C VAL A 17 -3.64 3.72 -4.32
N GLY A 18 -4.35 2.98 -3.47
CA GLY A 18 -4.44 1.52 -3.51
C GLY A 18 -3.79 0.86 -2.29
N GLY A 19 -4.61 0.15 -1.52
CA GLY A 19 -4.26 -0.58 -0.30
C GLY A 19 -3.87 -2.04 -0.52
N GLY A 20 -3.26 -2.36 -1.66
CA GLY A 20 -2.63 -3.66 -1.92
C GLY A 20 -1.27 -3.80 -1.26
N ILE A 21 -0.61 -4.95 -1.43
CA ILE A 21 0.71 -5.25 -0.84
C ILE A 21 1.76 -4.15 -1.12
N MET A 22 1.76 -3.60 -2.33
CA MET A 22 2.71 -2.55 -2.73
C MET A 22 2.42 -1.21 -2.05
N GLY A 23 1.15 -0.81 -1.95
CA GLY A 23 0.77 0.47 -1.34
C GLY A 23 0.98 0.46 0.17
N ALA A 24 0.59 -0.63 0.84
CA ALA A 24 0.82 -0.81 2.27
C ALA A 24 2.32 -0.88 2.60
N GLY A 25 3.10 -1.62 1.79
CA GLY A 25 4.56 -1.70 1.95
C GLY A 25 5.27 -0.36 1.74
N LEU A 26 4.84 0.42 0.74
CA LEU A 26 5.34 1.77 0.52
C LEU A 26 5.05 2.69 1.73
N LEU A 27 3.82 2.68 2.24
CA LEU A 27 3.47 3.49 3.41
C LEU A 27 4.29 3.08 4.64
N TYR A 28 4.46 1.77 4.87
CA TYR A 28 5.27 1.23 5.95
C TYR A 28 6.71 1.77 5.90
N HIS A 29 7.39 1.65 4.76
CA HIS A 29 8.77 2.12 4.64
C HIS A 29 8.88 3.64 4.70
N LEU A 30 7.90 4.38 4.18
CA LEU A 30 7.87 5.83 4.36
C LEU A 30 7.80 6.20 5.85
N ALA A 31 6.91 5.55 6.60
CA ALA A 31 6.79 5.78 8.04
C ALA A 31 8.07 5.39 8.80
N GLU A 32 8.68 4.27 8.44
CA GLU A 32 9.97 3.81 9.00
C GLU A 32 11.11 4.82 8.75
N GLN A 33 11.14 5.46 7.59
CA GLN A 33 12.10 6.52 7.25
C GLN A 33 11.73 7.90 7.83
N GLY A 34 10.72 7.99 8.70
CA GLY A 34 10.31 9.22 9.36
C GLY A 34 9.41 10.14 8.53
N CYS A 35 8.86 9.66 7.42
CA CYS A 35 7.83 10.39 6.67
C CYS A 35 6.47 10.26 7.37
N ALA A 36 6.14 11.23 8.21
CA ALA A 36 4.83 11.28 8.90
C ALA A 36 3.71 11.87 8.02
N ASP A 37 4.05 12.61 6.97
CA ASP A 37 3.10 13.26 6.06
C ASP A 37 2.87 12.39 4.80
N ALA A 38 2.27 11.22 5.02
CA ALA A 38 1.88 10.29 3.97
C ALA A 38 0.51 9.67 4.29
N LEU A 39 -0.38 9.66 3.30
CA LEU A 39 -1.73 9.12 3.39
C LEU A 39 -1.90 7.95 2.41
N LEU A 40 -2.55 6.87 2.83
CA LEU A 40 -2.98 5.80 1.95
C LEU A 40 -4.50 5.79 1.85
N ILE A 41 -5.01 5.72 0.62
CA ILE A 41 -6.44 5.60 0.34
C ILE A 41 -6.71 4.31 -0.42
N GLU A 42 -7.79 3.63 -0.04
CA GLU A 42 -8.27 2.41 -0.67
C GLU A 42 -9.78 2.56 -0.93
N LYS A 43 -10.24 2.05 -2.08
CA LYS A 43 -11.64 2.10 -2.50
C LYS A 43 -12.52 1.22 -1.63
N ALA A 44 -12.01 0.05 -1.24
CA ALA A 44 -12.74 -0.94 -0.42
C ALA A 44 -11.95 -1.28 0.85
N GLU A 45 -11.78 -2.57 1.15
CA GLU A 45 -10.93 -3.04 2.24
C GLU A 45 -9.48 -3.21 1.76
N LEU A 46 -8.52 -3.09 2.68
CA LEU A 46 -7.13 -3.42 2.40
C LEU A 46 -7.01 -4.81 1.75
N THR A 47 -6.08 -4.95 0.81
CA THR A 47 -5.80 -6.19 0.07
C THR A 47 -6.90 -6.69 -0.88
N SER A 48 -8.07 -6.05 -0.94
CA SER A 48 -9.24 -6.48 -1.74
C SER A 48 -9.00 -6.57 -3.26
N GLY A 49 -7.89 -6.04 -3.78
CA GLY A 49 -7.43 -6.20 -5.16
C GLY A 49 -6.73 -7.55 -5.42
N SER A 50 -5.71 -7.58 -6.27
CA SER A 50 -5.03 -8.84 -6.62
C SER A 50 -4.28 -9.50 -5.46
N THR A 51 -4.04 -8.76 -4.38
CA THR A 51 -3.29 -9.23 -3.21
C THR A 51 -4.02 -10.38 -2.50
N TRP A 52 -5.34 -10.32 -2.31
CA TRP A 52 -6.06 -11.35 -1.54
C TRP A 52 -5.98 -12.76 -2.18
N HIS A 53 -5.96 -12.83 -3.51
CA HIS A 53 -5.96 -14.10 -4.25
C HIS A 53 -4.57 -14.49 -4.77
N ALA A 54 -3.52 -13.77 -4.36
CA ALA A 54 -2.17 -14.11 -4.77
C ALA A 54 -1.71 -15.41 -4.09
N ALA A 55 -1.00 -16.27 -4.83
CA ALA A 55 -0.41 -17.49 -4.28
C ALA A 55 0.80 -17.21 -3.35
N GLY A 56 1.29 -15.96 -3.30
CA GLY A 56 2.37 -15.55 -2.40
C GLY A 56 3.78 -16.03 -2.80
N GLN A 57 4.01 -16.33 -4.08
CA GLN A 57 5.34 -16.74 -4.55
C GLN A 57 6.33 -15.57 -4.55
N CYS A 58 7.47 -15.74 -3.87
CA CYS A 58 8.57 -14.76 -3.82
C CYS A 58 9.89 -15.41 -4.29
N PRO A 59 10.03 -15.76 -5.59
CA PRO A 59 11.24 -16.39 -6.09
C PRO A 59 12.41 -15.40 -6.14
N HIS A 60 13.61 -15.89 -5.82
CA HIS A 60 14.86 -15.15 -6.04
C HIS A 60 15.39 -15.28 -7.48
N LEU A 61 14.80 -16.19 -8.26
CA LEU A 61 15.10 -16.41 -9.67
C LEU A 61 14.17 -15.55 -10.51
N VAL A 62 14.77 -14.66 -11.32
CA VAL A 62 14.09 -13.95 -12.40
C VAL A 62 14.49 -14.58 -13.74
N GLY A 63 13.54 -14.73 -14.65
CA GLY A 63 13.81 -15.26 -15.99
C GLY A 63 14.75 -14.32 -16.76
N ASN A 64 15.61 -14.90 -17.61
CA ASN A 64 16.38 -14.11 -18.57
C ASN A 64 15.44 -13.56 -19.64
N TYR A 65 15.42 -12.25 -19.85
CA TYR A 65 14.57 -11.59 -20.84
C TYR A 65 15.13 -11.63 -22.28
N ASN A 66 16.26 -12.32 -22.50
CA ASN A 66 16.95 -12.40 -23.79
C ASN A 66 16.72 -13.73 -24.56
N LEU A 67 15.61 -14.42 -24.32
CA LEU A 67 15.20 -15.63 -25.07
C LEU A 67 13.90 -15.37 -25.83
#